data_AF-A0A4Q3H980-F1
#
_entry.id   AF-A0A4Q3H980-F1
#
_cell.length_a   1.000
_cell.length_b   1.000
_cell.length_c   1.000
_cell.angle_alpha   90.00
_cell.angle_beta   90.00
_cell.angle_gamma   90.00
#
_symmetry.space_group_name_H-M   'P 1'
#
loop_
_entity.id
_entity.type
_entity.pdbx_description
1 polymer ?
#
loop_
_entity_poly.entity_id
_entity_poly.type
_entity_poly.pdbx_seq_one_letter_code
_entity_poly.pdbx_strand_id
1 'polypeptide(L)'
;MTADYVAHLTKPDLLLDGDAALQQRLSEIDAAVLASYALPVRLERELLQFFENVRRPVAHSWAGWPALDNAPGLSLAEILDGSRDRFSGNWVRSVFGPLPEAEIEALRPYLR
;
A
#
# COMPACT_ATOMS: atom_id res chain seq x y z
N MET A 1 21.10 -16.72 -10.89
CA MET A 1 19.82 -16.11 -10.48
C MET A 1 18.80 -17.15 -9.97
N THR A 2 18.74 -18.38 -10.49
CA THR A 2 17.84 -19.43 -9.96
C THR A 2 18.41 -20.19 -8.76
N ALA A 3 19.75 -20.30 -8.66
CA ALA A 3 20.42 -21.03 -7.58
C ALA A 3 20.24 -20.39 -6.19
N ASP A 4 20.31 -19.05 -6.09
CA ASP A 4 20.10 -18.33 -4.82
C ASP A 4 18.66 -18.47 -4.31
N TYR A 5 17.70 -18.52 -5.23
CA TYR A 5 16.29 -18.72 -4.89
C TYR A 5 16.03 -20.11 -4.29
N VAL A 6 16.63 -21.16 -4.87
CA VAL A 6 16.52 -22.53 -4.37
C VAL A 6 17.27 -22.72 -3.04
N ALA A 7 18.40 -22.04 -2.86
CA ALA A 7 19.17 -22.05 -1.62
C ALA A 7 18.43 -21.35 -0.45
N HIS A 8 17.50 -20.45 -0.75
CA HIS A 8 16.64 -19.85 0.27
C HIS A 8 15.47 -20.74 0.67
N LEU A 9 14.91 -21.55 -0.24
CA LEU A 9 13.81 -22.48 0.09
C LEU A 9 14.19 -23.60 1.08
N THR A 10 15.48 -23.88 1.27
CA THR A 10 15.98 -24.96 2.13
C THR A 10 16.41 -24.50 3.52
N LYS A 11 16.27 -23.21 3.85
CA LYS A 11 16.54 -22.71 5.21
C LYS A 11 15.40 -23.09 6.16
N PRO A 12 15.65 -23.88 7.22
CA PRO A 12 14.62 -24.29 8.17
C PRO A 12 14.00 -23.12 8.97
N ASP A 13 14.64 -21.95 8.99
CA ASP A 13 14.07 -20.74 9.59
C ASP A 13 12.90 -20.14 8.78
N LEU A 14 12.75 -20.44 7.48
CA LEU A 14 11.58 -20.04 6.70
C LEU A 14 10.39 -21.01 6.83
N LEU A 15 10.62 -22.19 7.40
CA LEU A 15 9.56 -23.20 7.65
C LEU A 15 8.82 -22.97 8.97
N LEU A 16 9.30 -22.07 9.82
CA LEU A 16 8.67 -21.72 11.10
C LEU A 16 7.74 -20.50 11.01
N ASP A 17 7.81 -19.77 9.90
CA ASP A 17 6.94 -18.63 9.61
C ASP A 17 5.73 -19.15 8.83
N GLY A 18 4.60 -19.29 9.52
CA GLY A 18 3.37 -19.91 8.98
C GLY A 18 2.82 -19.22 7.72
N ASP A 19 1.75 -19.79 7.14
CA ASP A 19 1.08 -19.32 5.91
C ASP A 19 0.93 -17.79 5.81
N ALA A 20 0.68 -17.11 6.93
CA ALA A 20 0.58 -15.65 7.01
C ALA A 20 1.88 -14.91 6.65
N ALA A 21 3.03 -15.37 7.12
CA ALA A 21 4.33 -14.75 6.82
C ALA A 21 4.72 -14.97 5.35
N LEU A 22 4.43 -16.15 4.79
CA LEU A 22 4.60 -16.43 3.36
C LEU A 22 3.69 -15.54 2.49
N GLN A 23 2.43 -15.37 2.88
CA GLN A 23 1.50 -14.46 2.20
C GLN A 23 1.99 -13.00 2.28
N GLN A 24 2.45 -12.56 3.44
CA GLN A 24 3.02 -11.22 3.62
C GLN A 24 4.21 -11.01 2.67
N ARG A 25 5.12 -11.97 2.62
CA ARG A 25 6.32 -11.89 1.78
C ARG A 25 5.99 -11.84 0.29
N LEU A 26 5.01 -12.63 -0.16
CA LEU A 26 4.53 -12.55 -1.53
C LEU A 26 3.85 -11.21 -1.83
N SER A 27 3.09 -10.66 -0.88
CA SER A 27 2.48 -9.33 -1.04
C SER A 27 3.54 -8.23 -1.19
N GLU A 28 4.65 -8.32 -0.44
CA GLU A 28 5.80 -7.41 -0.57
C GLU A 28 6.46 -7.50 -1.96
N ILE A 29 6.62 -8.72 -2.50
CA ILE A 29 7.15 -8.92 -3.85
C ILE A 29 6.22 -8.29 -4.89
N ASP A 30 4.91 -8.53 -4.79
CA ASP A 30 3.92 -7.96 -5.70
C ASP A 30 3.94 -6.43 -5.64
N ALA A 31 4.02 -5.85 -4.44
CA ALA A 31 4.12 -4.41 -4.25
C ALA A 31 5.38 -3.82 -4.91
N ALA A 32 6.53 -4.46 -4.74
CA ALA A 32 7.78 -4.02 -5.37
C ALA A 32 7.72 -4.09 -6.90
N VAL A 33 7.11 -5.14 -7.45
CA VAL A 33 6.90 -5.29 -8.89
C VAL A 33 5.96 -4.20 -9.40
N LEU A 34 4.81 -3.98 -8.77
CA LEU A 34 3.84 -2.97 -9.17
C LEU A 34 4.39 -1.55 -9.09
N ALA A 35 5.17 -1.24 -8.04
CA ALA A 35 5.83 0.04 -7.89
C ALA A 35 6.79 0.34 -9.06
N SER A 36 7.46 -0.68 -9.62
CA SER A 36 8.35 -0.51 -10.78
C SER A 36 7.62 -0.11 -12.06
N TYR A 37 6.34 -0.44 -12.19
CA TYR A 37 5.50 -0.03 -13.32
C TYR A 37 4.97 1.41 -13.19
N ALA A 38 5.11 2.04 -12.01
CA ALA A 38 4.63 3.40 -11.73
C ALA A 38 3.17 3.63 -12.17
N LEU A 39 2.31 2.64 -11.94
CA LEU A 39 0.91 2.69 -12.35
C LEU A 39 0.15 3.75 -11.53
N PRO A 40 -0.82 4.46 -12.13
CA PRO A 40 -1.83 5.17 -11.37
C PRO A 40 -2.55 4.20 -10.41
N VAL A 41 -2.78 4.62 -9.16
CA VAL A 41 -3.42 3.79 -8.10
C VAL A 41 -4.69 3.10 -8.60
N ARG A 42 -5.52 3.78 -9.38
CA ARG A 42 -6.73 3.20 -9.95
C ARG A 42 -6.45 1.97 -10.83
N LEU A 43 -5.47 2.05 -11.72
CA LEU A 43 -5.11 0.95 -12.62
C LEU A 43 -4.45 -0.20 -11.87
N GLU A 44 -3.61 0.10 -10.89
CA GLU A 44 -3.04 -0.90 -9.99
C GLU A 44 -4.14 -1.69 -9.28
N ARG A 45 -5.16 -1.01 -8.78
CA ARG A 45 -6.31 -1.66 -8.12
C ARG A 45 -7.13 -2.51 -9.06
N GLU A 46 -7.45 -2.01 -10.26
CA GLU A 46 -8.18 -2.79 -11.27
C GLU A 46 -7.40 -4.07 -11.62
N LEU A 47 -6.07 -4.00 -11.70
CA LEU A 47 -5.20 -5.15 -11.92
C LEU A 47 -5.24 -6.15 -10.75
N LEU A 48 -5.12 -5.66 -9.51
CA LEU A 48 -5.18 -6.50 -8.31
C LEU A 48 -6.54 -7.20 -8.20
N GLN A 49 -7.64 -6.46 -8.38
CA GLN A 49 -9.00 -7.01 -8.38
C GLN A 49 -9.22 -8.03 -9.48
N PHE A 50 -8.64 -7.82 -10.67
CA PHE A 50 -8.69 -8.79 -11.75
C PHE A 50 -8.09 -10.14 -11.36
N PHE A 51 -7.02 -10.14 -10.56
CA PHE A 51 -6.33 -11.35 -10.12
C PHE A 51 -6.80 -11.92 -8.77
N GLU A 52 -7.64 -11.21 -8.02
CA GLU A 52 -8.04 -11.56 -6.64
C GLU A 52 -8.73 -12.94 -6.54
N ASN A 53 -9.55 -13.29 -7.53
CA ASN A 53 -10.25 -14.58 -7.57
C ASN A 53 -9.53 -15.65 -8.39
N VAL A 54 -8.31 -15.36 -8.85
CA VAL A 54 -7.51 -16.31 -9.63
C VAL A 54 -6.73 -17.21 -8.68
N ARG A 55 -6.81 -18.52 -8.90
CA ARG A 55 -6.04 -19.49 -8.11
C ARG A 55 -4.54 -19.29 -8.35
N ARG A 56 -3.84 -18.76 -7.36
CA ARG A 56 -2.39 -18.59 -7.40
C ARG A 56 -1.69 -19.95 -7.21
N PRO A 57 -0.67 -20.29 -8.01
CA PRO A 57 0.07 -21.55 -7.87
C PRO A 57 1.07 -21.46 -6.70
N VAL A 58 0.56 -21.32 -5.48
CA VAL A 58 1.35 -21.23 -4.24
C VAL A 58 1.09 -22.45 -3.35
N ALA A 59 2.08 -22.81 -2.53
CA ALA A 59 2.03 -24.00 -1.67
C ALA A 59 1.39 -23.75 -0.29
N HIS A 60 0.88 -22.55 -0.03
CA HIS A 60 0.26 -22.13 1.24
C HIS A 60 -1.12 -21.53 1.01
N SER A 61 -1.90 -21.32 2.08
CA SER A 61 -3.18 -20.64 2.00
C SER A 61 -3.00 -19.18 1.60
N TRP A 62 -3.68 -18.76 0.53
CA TRP A 62 -3.64 -17.37 0.04
C TRP A 62 -5.01 -16.73 0.22
N ALA A 63 -5.08 -15.70 1.05
CA ALA A 63 -6.31 -14.96 1.35
C ALA A 63 -6.47 -13.66 0.54
N GLY A 64 -5.61 -13.42 -0.45
CA GLY A 64 -5.57 -12.15 -1.20
C GLY A 64 -4.59 -11.14 -0.62
N TRP A 65 -4.53 -9.96 -1.25
CA TRP A 65 -3.70 -8.87 -0.75
C TRP A 65 -4.39 -8.18 0.44
N PRO A 66 -3.62 -7.79 1.47
CA PRO A 66 -4.19 -7.20 2.67
C PRO A 66 -4.84 -5.84 2.40
N ALA A 67 -6.00 -5.61 3.02
CA ALA A 67 -6.67 -4.31 3.12
C ALA A 67 -6.98 -3.57 1.81
N LEU A 68 -7.06 -4.27 0.68
CA LEU A 68 -7.43 -3.69 -0.63
C LEU A 68 -8.74 -2.89 -0.58
N ASP A 69 -9.79 -3.41 0.04
CA ASP A 69 -11.09 -2.72 0.13
C ASP A 69 -11.10 -1.55 1.12
N ASN A 70 -10.24 -1.60 2.12
CA ASN A 70 -10.24 -0.62 3.21
C ASN A 70 -9.39 0.63 2.93
N ALA A 71 -8.64 0.65 1.82
CA ALA A 71 -7.74 1.72 1.45
C ALA A 71 -7.83 2.05 -0.07
N PRO A 72 -8.97 2.59 -0.56
CA PRO A 72 -9.23 2.78 -1.99
C PRO A 72 -8.29 3.79 -2.68
N GLY A 73 -7.63 4.66 -1.92
CA GLY A 73 -6.74 5.71 -2.44
C GLY A 73 -5.25 5.39 -2.33
N LEU A 74 -4.88 4.19 -1.88
CA LEU A 74 -3.49 3.80 -1.68
C LEU A 74 -3.10 2.67 -2.63
N SER A 75 -1.85 2.71 -3.10
CA SER A 75 -1.17 1.58 -3.74
C SER A 75 -0.93 0.45 -2.75
N LEU A 76 -0.67 -0.76 -3.26
CA LEU A 76 -0.33 -1.91 -2.43
C LEU A 76 0.93 -1.63 -1.58
N ALA A 77 1.93 -0.96 -2.15
CA ALA A 77 3.15 -0.59 -1.43
C ALA A 77 2.86 0.35 -0.25
N GLU A 78 2.01 1.35 -0.45
CA GLU A 78 1.60 2.28 0.61
C GLU A 78 0.77 1.60 1.70
N ILE A 79 -0.09 0.65 1.32
CA ILE A 79 -0.85 -0.17 2.28
C ILE A 79 0.10 -0.99 3.16
N LEU A 80 1.09 -1.65 2.55
CA LEU A 80 2.07 -2.47 3.28
C LEU A 80 3.01 -1.65 4.17
N ASP A 81 3.37 -0.42 3.78
CA ASP A 81 4.17 0.50 4.62
C ASP A 81 3.36 1.11 5.79
N GLY A 82 2.08 0.77 5.92
CA GLY A 82 1.20 1.34 6.95
C GLY A 82 0.89 2.82 6.71
N SER A 83 0.98 3.30 5.46
CA SER A 83 0.76 4.71 5.12
C SER A 83 -0.65 5.18 5.48
N ARG A 84 -1.62 4.27 5.59
CA ARG A 84 -2.95 4.58 6.09
C ARG A 84 -2.92 5.27 7.46
N ASP A 85 -2.09 4.79 8.39
CA ASP A 85 -1.97 5.38 9.73
C ASP A 85 -1.24 6.73 9.68
N ARG A 86 -0.32 6.93 8.72
CA ARG A 86 0.34 8.23 8.49
C ARG A 86 -0.61 9.30 7.94
N PHE A 87 -1.61 8.91 7.14
CA PHE A 87 -2.56 9.83 6.52
C PHE A 87 -3.95 9.86 7.21
N SER A 88 -4.19 8.98 8.18
CA SER A 88 -5.41 9.00 9.01
C SER A 88 -5.31 10.11 10.05
N GLY A 89 -5.79 11.30 9.72
CA GLY A 89 -5.82 12.43 10.63
C GLY A 89 -6.35 13.70 9.97
N ASN A 90 -6.67 14.71 10.76
CA ASN A 90 -7.17 16.00 10.28
C ASN A 90 -6.04 16.89 9.71
N TRP A 91 -5.02 16.29 9.07
CA TRP A 91 -3.84 16.99 8.55
C TRP A 91 -4.22 18.03 7.50
N VAL A 92 -5.30 17.77 6.74
CA VAL A 92 -5.86 18.72 5.79
C VAL A 92 -6.26 20.01 6.52
N ARG A 93 -6.84 19.91 7.72
CA ARG A 93 -7.20 21.09 8.53
C ARG A 93 -5.98 21.78 9.14
N SER A 94 -4.86 21.07 9.35
CA SER A 94 -3.62 21.72 9.79
C SER A 94 -2.87 22.42 8.65
N VAL A 95 -2.98 21.92 7.42
CA VAL A 95 -2.33 22.51 6.23
C VAL A 95 -3.20 23.62 5.63
N PHE A 96 -4.50 23.39 5.50
CA PHE A 96 -5.48 24.35 4.98
C PHE A 96 -6.26 25.00 6.13
N GLY A 97 -5.55 25.39 7.19
CA GLY A 97 -6.13 26.18 8.26
C GLY A 97 -6.67 27.52 7.73
N PRO A 98 -7.70 28.11 8.39
CA PRO A 98 -8.13 29.45 8.04
C PRO A 98 -6.96 30.41 8.13
N LEU A 99 -6.94 31.39 7.22
CA LEU A 99 -5.92 32.43 7.19
C LEU A 99 -5.87 33.13 8.57
N PRO A 100 -4.70 33.43 9.14
CA PRO A 100 -4.61 34.11 10.43
C PRO A 100 -5.39 35.44 10.43
N GLU A 101 -6.05 35.79 11.54
CA GLU A 101 -6.91 36.98 11.64
C GLU A 101 -6.22 38.27 11.16
N ALA A 102 -4.92 38.40 11.41
CA ALA A 102 -4.12 39.55 10.98
C ALA A 102 -3.99 39.65 9.44
N GLU A 103 -3.87 38.51 8.76
CA GLU A 103 -3.81 38.45 7.29
C GLU A 103 -5.19 38.66 6.68
N ILE A 104 -6.25 38.16 7.34
CA ILE A 104 -7.64 38.44 6.95
C ILE A 104 -7.91 39.95 7.01
N GLU A 105 -7.47 40.63 8.07
CA GLU A 105 -7.64 42.08 8.20
C GLU A 105 -6.87 42.86 7.14
N ALA A 106 -5.66 42.41 6.79
CA ALA A 106 -4.88 43.03 5.73
C ALA A 106 -5.53 42.88 4.34
N LEU A 107 -6.25 41.78 4.11
CA LEU A 107 -6.92 41.49 2.83
C LEU A 107 -8.34 42.07 2.74
N ARG A 108 -8.97 42.39 3.88
CA ARG A 108 -10.34 42.92 3.95
C ARG A 108 -10.60 44.14 3.07
N PRO A 109 -9.67 45.10 2.86
CA PRO A 109 -9.87 46.22 1.94
C PRO A 109 -9.92 45.84 0.45
N TYR A 110 -9.40 44.66 0.09
CA TYR A 110 -9.24 44.20 -1.30
C TYR A 110 -10.26 43.13 -1.71
N LEU A 111 -10.90 42.49 -0.74
CA LEU A 111 -12.01 41.55 -0.95
C LEU A 111 -13.32 42.37 -1.05
N ARG A 112 -13.63 42.84 -2.25
CA ARG A 112 -14.89 43.52 -2.58
C ARG A 112 -15.86 42.58 -3.30
#